data_AF-A0A2N2KVY6-F1
#
_entry.id   AF-A0A2N2KVY6-F1
#
_cell.length_a   1.000
_cell.length_b   1.000
_cell.length_c   1.000
_cell.angle_alpha   90.00
_cell.angle_beta   90.00
_cell.angle_gamma   90.00
#
_symmetry.space_group_name_H-M   'P 1'
#
loop_
_entity.id
_entity.type
_entity.pdbx_description
1 polymer ?
#
loop_
_entity_poly.entity_id
_entity_poly.type
_entity_poly.pdbx_seq_one_letter_code
_entity_poly.pdbx_strand_id
1 'polypeptide(L)'
;MENVIVYQATLPENNELVEHFNHLGYDPLIVNKRSTLLSACSSEDYQKVFVEVSNFSDILLINSIRNINSAANIVLIVKPGLKEIIGALQSNDYQIINSIMNVSPGNQNQ
;
A
#
# COMPACT_ATOMS: atom_id res chain seq x y z
N MET A 1 -18.54 11.99 -2.01
CA MET A 1 -17.19 11.74 -1.47
C MET A 1 -16.90 10.26 -1.66
N GLU A 2 -15.71 9.93 -2.14
CA GLU A 2 -15.25 8.55 -2.30
C GLU A 2 -14.56 8.09 -1.00
N ASN A 3 -14.95 6.94 -0.47
CA ASN A 3 -14.36 6.38 0.76
C ASN A 3 -12.98 5.79 0.45
N VAL A 4 -11.95 6.19 1.20
CA VAL A 4 -10.57 5.72 0.98
C VAL A 4 -9.94 5.29 2.30
N ILE A 5 -9.03 4.32 2.24
CA ILE A 5 -8.19 3.98 3.40
C ILE A 5 -6.84 4.67 3.21
N VAL A 6 -6.32 5.29 4.27
CA VAL A 6 -4.97 5.84 4.28
C VAL A 6 -4.16 5.18 5.39
N TYR A 7 -3.19 4.36 4.99
CA TYR A 7 -2.25 3.73 5.90
C TYR A 7 -1.01 4.60 6.09
N GLN A 8 -0.75 4.99 7.33
CA GLN A 8 0.43 5.74 7.73
C GLN A 8 0.95 5.17 9.06
N ALA A 9 2.10 4.51 9.01
CA ALA A 9 2.71 3.92 10.19
C ALA A 9 3.36 4.99 11.08
N THR A 10 3.87 6.06 10.47
CA THR A 10 4.78 6.98 11.16
C THR A 10 4.08 8.16 11.85
N LEU A 11 2.88 8.55 11.39
CA LEU A 11 2.17 9.75 11.87
C LEU A 11 0.67 9.47 12.03
N PRO A 12 0.26 8.83 13.14
CA PRO A 12 -1.08 8.27 13.28
C PRO A 12 -2.21 9.29 13.56
N GLU A 13 -1.88 10.53 13.94
CA GLU A 13 -2.84 11.52 14.41
C GLU A 13 -2.58 12.86 13.72
N ASN A 14 -2.91 12.96 12.43
CA ASN A 14 -2.77 14.23 11.73
C ASN A 14 -4.12 14.69 11.17
N ASN A 15 -4.79 15.59 11.90
CA ASN A 15 -6.00 16.29 11.42
C ASN A 15 -5.77 16.94 10.05
N GLU A 16 -4.55 17.43 9.81
CA GLU A 16 -4.12 17.98 8.53
C GLU A 16 -4.28 16.99 7.37
N LEU A 17 -4.06 15.70 7.62
CA LEU A 17 -4.15 14.68 6.58
C LEU A 17 -5.60 14.36 6.26
N VAL A 18 -6.46 14.29 7.27
CA VAL A 18 -7.91 14.17 7.09
C VAL A 18 -8.45 15.38 6.31
N GLU A 19 -8.06 16.60 6.71
CA GLU A 19 -8.43 17.84 6.02
C GLU A 19 -7.94 17.87 4.57
N HIS A 20 -6.70 17.44 4.32
CA HIS A 20 -6.13 17.36 2.99
C HIS A 20 -6.93 16.41 2.08
N PHE A 21 -7.22 15.19 2.56
CA PHE A 21 -8.00 14.21 1.79
C PHE A 21 -9.45 14.65 1.58
N ASN A 22 -10.07 15.27 2.58
CA ASN A 22 -11.40 15.89 2.44
C ASN A 22 -11.41 16.99 1.39
N HIS A 23 -10.38 17.85 1.35
CA HIS A 23 -10.22 18.88 0.32
C HIS A 23 -10.07 18.29 -1.09
N LEU A 24 -9.46 17.11 -1.20
CA LEU A 24 -9.37 16.35 -2.45
C LEU A 24 -10.66 15.60 -2.82
N GLY A 25 -11.71 15.67 -2.00
CA GLY A 25 -13.02 15.06 -2.25
C GLY A 25 -13.18 13.61 -1.75
N TYR A 26 -12.26 13.14 -0.91
CA TYR A 26 -12.29 11.82 -0.30
C TYR A 26 -12.86 11.85 1.12
N ASP A 27 -13.41 10.72 1.58
CA ASP A 27 -13.71 10.46 3.00
C ASP A 27 -12.68 9.44 3.54
N PRO A 28 -11.63 9.89 4.25
CA PRO A 28 -10.49 9.04 4.58
C PRO A 28 -10.64 8.30 5.92
N LEU A 29 -10.50 6.98 5.90
CA LEU A 29 -10.22 6.16 7.08
C LEU A 29 -8.70 6.08 7.30
N ILE A 30 -8.19 6.84 8.28
CA ILE A 30 -6.77 6.83 8.63
C ILE A 30 -6.45 5.65 9.54
N VAL A 31 -5.47 4.83 9.18
CA VAL A 31 -5.04 3.66 9.93
C VAL A 31 -3.52 3.62 10.08
N ASN A 32 -3.05 3.25 11.26
CA ASN A 32 -1.61 3.15 11.56
C ASN A 32 -1.13 1.72 11.85
N LYS A 33 -2.07 0.77 11.97
CA LYS A 33 -1.80 -0.64 12.24
C LYS A 33 -2.12 -1.47 11.01
N ARG A 34 -1.21 -2.38 10.68
CA ARG A 34 -1.38 -3.32 9.56
C ARG A 34 -2.64 -4.17 9.73
N SER A 35 -2.92 -4.65 10.94
CA SER A 35 -4.13 -5.41 11.21
C SER A 35 -5.39 -4.61 10.89
N THR A 36 -5.47 -3.36 11.31
CA THR A 36 -6.60 -2.47 11.03
C THR A 36 -6.74 -2.20 9.53
N LEU A 37 -5.63 -1.97 8.82
CA LEU A 37 -5.63 -1.83 7.37
C LEU A 37 -6.21 -3.07 6.68
N LEU A 38 -5.70 -4.26 7.02
CA LEU A 38 -6.14 -5.51 6.39
C LEU A 38 -7.61 -5.80 6.68
N SER A 39 -8.08 -5.53 7.90
CA SER A 39 -9.50 -5.62 8.23
C SER A 39 -10.34 -4.62 7.43
N ALA A 40 -9.89 -3.38 7.27
CA ALA A 40 -10.61 -2.37 6.49
C ALA A 40 -10.66 -2.73 4.99
N CYS A 41 -9.58 -3.27 4.43
CA CYS A 41 -9.52 -3.73 3.03
C CYS A 41 -10.47 -4.91 2.72
N SER A 42 -10.91 -5.66 3.74
CA SER A 42 -11.93 -6.69 3.55
C SER A 42 -13.36 -6.15 3.41
N SER A 43 -13.58 -4.85 3.68
CA SER A 43 -14.86 -4.20 3.39
C SER A 43 -14.93 -3.79 1.92
N GLU A 44 -16.07 -4.02 1.27
CA GLU A 44 -16.33 -3.58 -0.11
C GLU A 44 -16.43 -2.05 -0.25
N ASP A 45 -16.53 -1.32 0.87
CA ASP A 45 -16.68 0.13 0.91
C ASP A 45 -15.42 0.89 0.44
N TYR A 46 -14.26 0.24 0.42
CA TYR A 46 -12.98 0.88 0.15
C TYR A 46 -12.30 0.27 -1.07
N GLN A 47 -12.49 0.91 -2.23
CA GLN A 47 -11.84 0.50 -3.48
C GLN A 47 -10.47 1.15 -3.69
N LYS A 48 -10.12 2.16 -2.87
CA LYS A 48 -8.86 2.90 -2.99
C LYS A 48 -8.13 2.93 -1.66
N VAL A 49 -6.85 2.56 -1.71
CA VAL A 49 -6.00 2.41 -0.53
C VAL A 49 -4.70 3.17 -0.75
N PHE A 50 -4.45 4.18 0.07
CA PHE A 50 -3.20 4.91 0.12
C PHE A 50 -2.27 4.25 1.15
N VAL A 51 -1.06 3.89 0.75
CA VAL A 51 -0.13 3.13 1.60
C VAL A 51 1.19 3.88 1.73
N GLU A 52 1.53 4.31 2.94
CA GLU A 52 2.89 4.75 3.26
C GLU A 52 3.86 3.57 3.12
N VAL A 53 4.86 3.75 2.26
CA VAL A 53 5.93 2.78 2.05
C VAL A 53 7.25 3.40 2.48
N SER A 54 7.85 2.85 3.54
CA SER A 54 9.15 3.31 4.05
C SER A 54 10.22 2.21 4.01
N ASN A 55 9.82 0.94 3.94
CA ASN A 55 10.75 -0.19 3.93
C ASN A 55 10.21 -1.38 3.11
N PHE A 56 11.03 -2.43 2.96
CA PHE A 56 10.67 -3.64 2.23
C PHE A 56 9.44 -4.37 2.79
N SER A 57 9.24 -4.34 4.11
CA SER A 57 8.08 -4.98 4.74
C SER A 57 6.77 -4.29 4.34
N ASP A 58 6.80 -2.99 4.06
CA ASP A 58 5.63 -2.24 3.57
C ASP A 58 5.35 -2.55 2.09
N ILE A 59 6.38 -2.92 1.31
CA ILE A 59 6.19 -3.43 -0.05
C ILE A 59 5.46 -4.78 -0.02
N LEU A 60 5.84 -5.67 0.91
CA LEU A 60 5.17 -6.96 1.07
C LEU A 60 3.70 -6.81 1.50
N LEU A 61 3.37 -5.77 2.27
CA LEU A 61 2.00 -5.45 2.68
C LEU A 61 1.07 -5.22 1.48
N ILE A 62 1.58 -4.69 0.37
CA ILE A 62 0.81 -4.49 -0.88
C ILE A 62 0.24 -5.82 -1.38
N ASN A 63 1.03 -6.90 -1.32
CA ASN A 63 0.57 -8.23 -1.72
C ASN A 63 -0.54 -8.74 -0.79
N SER A 64 -0.43 -8.50 0.52
CA SER A 64 -1.48 -8.84 1.48
C SER A 64 -2.78 -8.10 1.19
N ILE A 65 -2.72 -6.81 0.83
CA ILE A 65 -3.91 -6.02 0.45
C ILE A 65 -4.55 -6.61 -0.82
N ARG A 66 -3.77 -6.92 -1.85
CA ARG A 66 -4.28 -7.49 -3.11
C ARG A 66 -4.88 -8.89 -2.94
N ASN A 67 -4.34 -9.70 -2.03
CA ASN A 67 -4.91 -11.01 -1.73
C ASN A 67 -6.28 -10.92 -1.04
N ILE A 68 -6.52 -9.85 -0.28
CA ILE A 68 -7.82 -9.59 0.38
C ILE A 68 -8.79 -8.93 -0.59
N ASN A 69 -8.33 -7.91 -1.32
CA ASN A 69 -9.12 -7.17 -2.29
C ASN A 69 -8.30 -7.02 -3.59
N SER A 70 -8.53 -7.95 -4.51
CA SER A 70 -7.82 -8.01 -5.79
C SER A 70 -8.10 -6.84 -6.72
N ALA A 71 -9.23 -6.14 -6.51
CA ALA A 71 -9.64 -4.97 -7.27
C ALA A 71 -9.17 -3.64 -6.64
N ALA A 72 -8.52 -3.68 -5.48
CA ALA A 72 -8.09 -2.46 -4.78
C ALA A 72 -7.13 -1.62 -5.62
N ASN A 73 -7.47 -0.35 -5.81
CA ASN A 73 -6.59 0.66 -6.37
C ASN A 73 -5.62 1.16 -5.30
N ILE A 74 -4.39 0.65 -5.32
CA ILE A 74 -3.36 0.96 -4.33
C ILE A 74 -2.49 2.13 -4.82
N VAL A 75 -2.49 3.22 -4.06
CA VAL A 75 -1.66 4.41 -4.29
C VAL A 75 -0.54 4.45 -3.25
N LEU A 76 0.71 4.55 -3.69
CA LEU A 76 1.85 4.57 -2.77
C LEU A 76 2.17 5.99 -2.33
N ILE A 77 2.26 6.20 -1.01
CA ILE A 77 2.80 7.41 -0.40
C ILE A 77 4.26 7.12 -0.07
N VAL A 78 5.17 7.76 -0.80
CA VAL A 78 6.61 7.54 -0.67
C VAL A 78 7.32 8.84 -0.34
N LYS A 79 8.36 8.75 0.49
CA LYS A 79 9.24 9.91 0.72
C LYS A 79 9.94 10.29 -0.59
N PRO A 80 10.22 11.58 -0.85
CA PRO A 80 10.81 12.03 -2.11
C PRO A 80 12.08 11.26 -2.54
N GLY A 81 12.96 10.88 -1.60
CA GLY A 81 14.16 10.08 -1.91
C GLY A 81 13.90 8.62 -2.32
N LEU A 82 12.70 8.09 -2.05
CA LEU A 82 12.27 6.76 -2.52
C LEU A 82 11.72 6.79 -3.94
N LYS A 83 11.29 7.96 -4.45
CA LYS A 83 10.83 8.12 -5.83
C LYS A 83 11.97 7.87 -6.84
N GLU A 84 13.19 8.26 -6.48
CA GLU A 84 14.40 7.97 -7.26
C GLU A 84 14.73 6.47 -7.27
N ILE A 85 14.51 5.78 -6.14
CA ILE A 85 14.65 4.32 -6.05
C ILE A 85 13.57 3.63 -6.90
N ILE A 86 12.32 4.06 -6.84
CA ILE A 86 11.23 3.49 -7.66
C ILE A 86 11.44 3.77 -9.16
N GLY A 87 11.98 4.94 -9.51
CA GLY A 87 12.42 5.23 -10.88
C GLY A 87 13.54 4.29 -11.34
N ALA A 88 14.52 4.02 -10.48
CA ALA A 88 15.60 3.04 -10.73
C ALA A 88 15.10 1.59 -10.80
N LEU A 89 13.97 1.27 -10.16
CA LEU A 89 13.30 -0.04 -10.23
C LEU A 89 12.48 -0.23 -11.51
N GLN A 90 12.08 0.84 -12.19
CA GLN A 90 11.41 0.79 -13.50
C GLN A 90 12.40 0.63 -14.67
N SER A 91 13.66 1.04 -14.48
CA SER A 91 14.78 0.58 -15.31
C SER A 91 15.09 -0.88 -14.98
N ASN A 92 15.31 -1.70 -16.01
CA ASN A 92 15.48 -3.16 -16.00
C ASN A 92 16.59 -3.76 -15.10
N ASP A 93 17.19 -2.99 -14.18
CA ASP A 93 18.37 -3.37 -13.40
C ASP A 93 18.04 -4.16 -12.12
N TYR A 94 16.76 -4.32 -11.75
CA TYR A 94 16.33 -4.99 -10.52
C TYR A 94 15.41 -6.19 -10.76
N GLN A 95 15.87 -7.20 -11.51
CA GLN A 95 15.24 -8.54 -11.58
C GLN A 95 15.00 -9.20 -10.20
N ILE A 96 15.60 -8.66 -9.13
CA ILE A 96 15.54 -9.18 -7.76
C ILE A 96 14.12 -9.09 -7.16
N ILE A 97 13.36 -8.00 -7.37
CA ILE A 97 12.03 -7.86 -6.74
C ILE A 97 10.96 -8.70 -7.46
N ASN A 98 11.01 -8.78 -8.79
CA ASN A 98 10.08 -9.63 -9.55
C ASN A 98 10.28 -11.12 -9.20
N SER A 99 11.52 -11.52 -8.88
CA SER A 99 11.84 -12.85 -8.36
C SER A 99 11.27 -13.07 -6.96
N ILE A 100 11.24 -12.05 -6.10
CA ILE A 100 10.68 -12.13 -4.74
C ILE A 100 9.14 -12.14 -4.74
N MET A 101 8.50 -11.38 -5.63
CA MET A 101 7.04 -11.34 -5.73
C MET A 101 6.45 -12.55 -6.47
N ASN A 102 7.23 -13.22 -7.34
CA ASN A 102 6.82 -14.40 -8.09
C ASN A 102 7.50 -15.69 -7.64
N VAL A 103 7.99 -15.79 -6.39
CA VAL A 103 8.40 -17.09 -5.84
C VAL A 103 7.15 -17.96 -5.74
N SER A 104 6.90 -18.78 -6.75
CA SER A 104 5.97 -19.90 -6.63
C SER A 104 6.46 -20.78 -5.48
N PRO A 105 5.61 -21.15 -4.51
CA PRO A 105 5.96 -22.18 -3.55
C PRO A 105 6.25 -23.44 -4.36
N GLY A 106 7.49 -23.92 -4.28
CA GLY A 106 8.02 -24.88 -5.22
C GLY A 106 7.18 -26.15 -5.35
N ASN A 107 7.21 -26.73 -6.56
CA ASN A 107 7.11 -28.18 -6.73
C ASN A 107 8.28 -28.81 -5.96
N GLN A 108 8.10 -29.00 -4.65
CA GLN A 108 8.75 -30.07 -3.93
C GLN A 108 7.82 -31.27 -3.98
N ASN A 109 7.96 -32.07 -5.04
CA ASN A 109 8.03 -33.53 -4.98
C ASN A 109 7.92 -34.12 -6.39
N GLN A 110 8.96 -34.89 -6.73
CA GLN A 110 9.11 -35.88 -7.82
C GLN A 110 9.55 -35.35 -9.19
#